data_AF-A0A3A5VWN4-F1
#
_entry.id   AF-A0A3A5VWN4-F1
#
_cell.length_a   1.000
_cell.length_b   1.000
_cell.length_c   1.000
_cell.angle_alpha   90.00
_cell.angle_beta   90.00
_cell.angle_gamma   90.00
#
_symmetry.space_group_name_H-M   'P 1'
#
loop_
_entity.id
_entity.type
_entity.pdbx_description
1 polymer ?
#
loop_
_entity_poly.entity_id
_entity_poly.type
_entity_poly.pdbx_seq_one_letter_code
_entity_poly.pdbx_strand_id
1 'polypeptide(L)'
;MVEPITAATSLGLGGGGIYLLLKQWRLRNERLRAKALLEKYGTRTQLQQQSGRMRLIFNNPQVGDLPSSEQEAWQERDERRDRSYVELDLIQPPQESPGESEEERDSELERRHEWIQTNAPPMQEHAALVAEEEIGSGVVVADPAEELETAIDERLEREGGASGVVQISLAWDDYNDLDLHLFCPSGERIYFNNKRSECGGILDVDMNVRPLSNTPVENVVWKDTAPLGVYKVGVHFYKHHRKRKTKRSCTYRLRVITHGRAKEYVGKIKYGQAMQMVTSFTLASTK
;
A
#
# COMPACT_ATOMS: atom_id res chain seq x y z
N MET A 1 62.32 20.89 22.51
CA MET A 1 62.37 20.36 21.14
C MET A 1 61.16 19.45 20.97
N VAL A 2 60.02 19.99 20.54
CA VAL A 2 59.54 20.05 19.13
C VAL A 2 59.26 18.63 18.58
N GLU A 3 58.05 18.12 18.83
CA GLU A 3 56.96 17.70 17.90
C GLU A 3 57.29 17.02 16.51
N PRO A 4 56.30 16.46 15.75
CA PRO A 4 55.56 15.17 15.91
C PRO A 4 55.42 14.42 14.54
N ILE A 5 54.79 13.24 14.43
CA ILE A 5 54.05 12.76 13.20
C ILE A 5 53.03 11.69 13.65
N THR A 6 51.72 11.95 13.79
CA THR A 6 50.63 11.96 12.78
C THR A 6 50.40 10.63 12.04
N ALA A 7 49.33 9.91 12.39
CA ALA A 7 48.60 9.05 11.45
C ALA A 7 47.14 8.89 11.90
N ALA A 8 46.40 9.99 11.86
CA ALA A 8 44.94 9.91 11.82
C ALA A 8 44.56 9.31 10.46
N THR A 9 44.14 8.05 10.46
CA THR A 9 43.55 7.41 9.28
C THR A 9 42.13 7.97 9.12
N SER A 10 42.04 9.12 8.47
CA SER A 10 40.79 9.60 7.90
C SER A 10 40.42 8.69 6.74
N LEU A 11 39.57 7.69 7.00
CA LEU A 11 38.82 7.03 5.94
C LEU A 11 37.87 8.07 5.35
N GLY A 12 38.36 8.79 4.33
CA GLY A 12 37.54 9.62 3.47
C GLY A 12 36.53 8.74 2.76
N LEU A 13 35.35 8.60 3.36
CA LEU A 13 34.19 8.05 2.67
C LEU A 13 33.87 9.04 1.55
N GLY A 14 34.24 8.68 0.31
CA GLY A 14 33.79 9.44 -0.87
C GLY A 14 32.26 9.56 -0.88
N GLY A 15 31.70 10.38 -1.78
CA GLY A 15 30.25 10.66 -1.83
C GLY A 15 29.36 9.41 -1.77
N GLY A 16 29.80 8.29 -2.37
CA GLY A 16 29.10 6.99 -2.27
C GLY A 16 29.09 6.37 -0.87
N GLY A 17 30.16 6.51 -0.08
CA GLY A 17 30.24 6.01 1.30
C GLY A 17 29.37 6.81 2.27
N ILE A 18 29.33 8.14 2.11
CA ILE A 18 28.43 9.01 2.88
C ILE A 18 26.97 8.70 2.52
N TYR A 19 26.65 8.53 1.23
CA TYR A 19 25.31 8.15 0.79
C TYR A 19 24.85 6.82 1.39
N LEU A 20 25.70 5.78 1.37
CA LEU A 20 25.37 4.48 1.94
C LEU A 20 25.15 4.54 3.46
N LEU A 21 25.96 5.33 4.18
CA LEU A 21 25.77 5.54 5.62
C LEU A 21 24.46 6.29 5.93
N LEU A 22 24.16 7.34 5.18
CA LEU A 22 22.89 8.06 5.32
C LEU A 22 21.70 7.14 5.04
N LYS A 23 21.78 6.30 4.01
CA LYS A 23 20.76 5.30 3.69
C LYS A 23 20.59 4.28 4.83
N GLN A 24 21.69 3.73 5.35
CA GLN A 24 21.63 2.80 6.49
C GLN A 24 21.06 3.46 7.75
N TRP A 25 21.42 4.71 8.02
CA TRP A 25 20.92 5.46 9.15
C TRP A 25 19.41 5.72 9.05
N ARG A 26 18.91 6.12 7.89
CA ARG A 26 17.47 6.28 7.64
C ARG A 26 16.71 4.97 7.85
N LEU A 27 17.15 3.88 7.21
CA LEU A 27 16.54 2.55 7.36
C LEU A 27 16.54 2.08 8.83
N ARG A 28 17.61 2.37 9.57
CA ARG A 28 17.68 2.06 11.00
C ARG A 28 16.66 2.86 11.79
N ASN A 29 16.54 4.17 11.54
CA ASN A 29 15.60 5.03 12.24
C ASN A 29 14.15 4.67 11.94
N GLU A 30 13.81 4.37 10.68
CA GLU A 30 12.50 3.85 10.28
C GLU A 30 12.17 2.56 11.05
N ARG A 31 13.10 1.59 11.09
CA ARG A 31 12.93 0.36 11.88
C ARG A 31 12.74 0.63 13.36
N LEU A 32 13.46 1.58 13.94
CA LEU A 32 13.33 1.94 15.36
C LEU A 32 11.98 2.62 15.63
N ARG A 33 11.54 3.52 14.75
CA ARG A 33 10.24 4.18 14.85
C ARG A 33 9.09 3.18 14.72
N ALA A 34 9.15 2.30 13.73
CA ALA A 34 8.17 1.23 13.54
C ALA A 34 8.07 0.36 14.80
N LYS A 35 9.22 -0.04 15.37
CA LYS A 35 9.25 -0.78 16.65
C LYS A 35 8.62 0.02 17.80
N ALA A 36 8.94 1.31 17.94
CA ALA A 36 8.41 2.14 19.01
C ALA A 36 6.90 2.35 18.90
N LEU A 37 6.36 2.58 17.69
CA LEU A 37 4.92 2.69 17.45
C LEU A 37 4.20 1.38 17.76
N LEU A 38 4.79 0.26 17.33
CA LEU A 38 4.25 -1.08 17.56
C LEU A 38 4.28 -1.48 19.04
N GLU A 39 5.29 -1.05 19.79
CA GLU A 39 5.36 -1.26 21.24
C GLU A 39 4.34 -0.39 21.98
N LYS A 40 4.17 0.87 21.55
CA LYS A 40 3.29 1.83 22.23
C LYS A 40 1.80 1.60 21.94
N TYR A 41 1.45 1.29 20.71
CA TYR A 41 0.05 1.23 20.23
C TYR A 41 -0.27 0.01 19.37
N GLY A 42 0.72 -0.81 19.04
CA GLY A 42 0.49 -1.99 18.21
C GLY A 42 -0.33 -3.05 18.93
N THR A 43 -1.12 -3.80 18.16
CA THR A 43 -1.84 -4.97 18.68
C THR A 43 -1.12 -6.25 18.29
N ARG A 44 -0.84 -7.10 19.28
CA ARG A 44 -0.16 -8.39 19.08
C ARG A 44 -1.17 -9.54 19.10
N THR A 45 -1.12 -10.36 18.06
CA THR A 45 -1.94 -11.57 17.92
C THR A 45 -1.06 -12.79 17.72
N GLN A 46 -1.30 -13.86 18.50
CA GLN A 46 -0.64 -15.15 18.31
C GLN A 46 -1.48 -16.06 17.40
N LEU A 47 -0.85 -16.64 16.37
CA LEU A 47 -1.45 -17.58 15.44
C LEU A 47 -0.69 -18.90 15.45
N GLN A 48 -1.42 -20.01 15.47
CA GLN A 48 -0.86 -21.35 15.37
C GLN A 48 -1.00 -21.84 13.93
N GLN A 49 0.10 -22.25 13.27
CA GLN A 49 0.01 -22.95 11.99
C GLN A 49 -0.34 -24.43 12.19
N GLN A 50 -0.93 -25.06 11.17
CA GLN A 50 -1.11 -26.52 11.10
C GLN A 50 0.22 -27.31 11.24
N SER A 51 1.37 -26.69 10.95
CA SER A 51 2.71 -27.28 11.13
C SER A 51 3.25 -27.22 12.56
N GLY A 52 2.49 -26.64 13.51
CA GLY A 52 2.91 -26.47 14.91
C GLY A 52 3.80 -25.25 15.18
N ARG A 53 4.26 -24.52 14.15
CA ARG A 53 5.00 -23.25 14.33
C ARG A 53 4.03 -22.10 14.64
N MET A 54 4.32 -21.38 15.71
CA MET A 54 3.57 -20.18 16.09
C MET A 54 4.07 -18.97 15.29
N ARG A 55 3.16 -18.28 14.62
CA ARG A 55 3.40 -16.98 13.99
C ARG A 55 2.80 -15.87 14.86
N LEU A 56 3.53 -14.77 14.97
CA LEU A 56 3.06 -13.54 15.58
C LEU A 56 2.66 -12.57 14.48
N ILE A 57 1.50 -11.97 14.66
CA ILE A 57 1.07 -10.82 13.88
C ILE A 57 1.07 -9.62 14.79
N PHE A 58 1.73 -8.58 14.33
CA PHE A 58 1.68 -7.29 14.98
C PHE A 58 1.03 -6.30 14.01
N ASN A 59 -0.11 -5.75 14.38
CA ASN A 59 -0.74 -4.71 13.57
C ASN A 59 -0.33 -3.34 14.11
N ASN A 60 0.02 -2.44 13.22
CA ASN A 60 0.25 -1.05 13.58
C ASN A 60 -1.08 -0.36 13.92
N PRO A 61 -1.01 0.71 14.75
CA PRO A 61 -2.20 1.46 15.12
C PRO A 61 -2.86 2.13 13.93
N GLN A 62 -4.17 2.36 14.05
CA GLN A 62 -4.87 3.27 13.15
C GLN A 62 -4.85 4.68 13.73
N VAL A 63 -4.99 5.69 12.87
CA VAL A 63 -5.04 7.09 13.27
C VAL A 63 -6.11 7.35 14.33
N GLY A 64 -7.27 6.67 14.24
CA GLY A 64 -8.36 6.79 15.21
C GLY A 64 -8.01 6.28 16.62
N ASP A 65 -6.99 5.43 16.76
CA ASP A 65 -6.55 4.88 18.04
C ASP A 65 -5.53 5.79 18.76
N LEU A 66 -5.04 6.84 18.09
CA LEU A 66 -3.97 7.71 18.60
C LEU A 66 -4.51 8.89 19.41
N PRO A 67 -3.72 9.46 20.34
CA PRO A 67 -4.05 10.73 20.99
C PRO A 67 -4.16 11.88 19.98
N SER A 68 -4.98 12.90 20.29
CA SER A 68 -5.24 14.03 19.38
C SER A 68 -3.99 14.69 18.81
N SER A 69 -2.95 14.91 19.61
CA SER A 69 -1.70 15.51 19.14
C SER A 69 -0.94 14.64 18.12
N GLU A 70 -1.05 13.31 18.22
CA GLU A 70 -0.48 12.40 17.23
C GLU A 70 -1.34 12.29 15.97
N GLN A 71 -2.66 12.46 16.10
CA GLN A 71 -3.58 12.58 14.96
C GLN A 71 -3.29 13.86 14.15
N GLU A 72 -3.09 15.00 14.82
CA GLU A 72 -2.70 16.26 14.19
C GLU A 72 -1.38 16.11 13.43
N ALA A 73 -0.36 15.52 14.08
CA ALA A 73 0.91 15.24 13.42
C ALA A 73 0.75 14.29 12.22
N TRP A 74 -0.20 13.35 12.27
CA TRP A 74 -0.53 12.49 11.14
C TRP A 74 -1.18 13.27 9.99
N GLN A 75 -2.10 14.19 10.28
CA GLN A 75 -2.73 15.06 9.28
C GLN A 75 -1.69 15.91 8.55
N GLU A 76 -0.73 16.50 9.26
CA GLU A 76 0.38 17.24 8.62
C GLU A 76 1.20 16.38 7.65
N ARG A 77 1.42 15.10 7.99
CA ARG A 77 2.11 14.16 7.09
C ARG A 77 1.24 13.76 5.91
N ASP A 78 -0.07 13.65 6.10
CA ASP A 78 -1.03 13.37 5.03
C ASP A 78 -1.09 14.53 4.03
N GLU A 79 -1.20 15.77 4.51
CA GLU A 79 -1.13 16.97 3.69
C GLU A 79 0.20 17.10 2.95
N ARG A 80 1.31 16.68 3.58
CA ARG A 80 2.61 16.61 2.92
C ARG A 80 2.62 15.60 1.77
N ARG A 81 1.96 14.44 1.92
CA ARG A 81 1.80 13.46 0.84
C ARG A 81 0.96 14.05 -0.29
N ASP A 82 -0.18 14.65 0.02
CA ASP A 82 -1.04 15.31 -0.98
C ASP A 82 -0.28 16.40 -1.76
N ARG A 83 0.50 17.23 -1.07
CA ARG A 83 1.32 18.26 -1.70
C ARG A 83 2.37 17.66 -2.62
N SER A 84 3.10 16.64 -2.16
CA SER A 84 4.08 15.92 -2.98
C SER A 84 3.45 15.31 -4.22
N TYR A 85 2.24 14.74 -4.11
CA TYR A 85 1.52 14.16 -5.24
C TYR A 85 1.19 15.19 -6.32
N VAL A 86 0.80 16.40 -5.90
CA VAL A 86 0.51 17.53 -6.81
C VAL A 86 1.80 18.11 -7.40
N GLU A 87 2.84 18.32 -6.58
CA GLU A 87 4.13 18.88 -7.03
C GLU A 87 4.83 17.99 -8.06
N LEU A 88 4.64 16.67 -7.96
CA LEU A 88 5.17 15.68 -8.90
C LEU A 88 4.28 15.47 -10.14
N ASP A 89 3.23 16.27 -10.31
CA ASP A 89 2.27 16.23 -11.43
C ASP A 89 1.67 14.82 -11.67
N LEU A 90 1.40 14.10 -10.59
CA LEU A 90 0.93 12.72 -10.65
C LEU A 90 -0.60 12.62 -10.81
N ILE A 91 -1.33 13.74 -10.76
CA ILE A 91 -2.76 13.77 -11.03
C ILE A 91 -2.96 13.66 -12.54
N GLN A 92 -3.56 12.55 -12.99
CA GLN A 92 -3.82 12.35 -14.42
C GLN A 92 -4.70 13.47 -14.99
N PRO A 93 -4.34 14.00 -16.17
CA PRO A 93 -5.13 15.02 -16.83
C PRO A 93 -6.51 14.46 -17.21
N PRO A 94 -7.58 15.28 -17.15
CA PRO A 94 -8.91 14.84 -17.52
C PRO A 94 -8.95 14.44 -19.00
N GLN A 95 -9.38 13.21 -19.29
CA GLN A 95 -9.52 12.72 -20.67
C GLN A 95 -10.82 13.25 -21.32
N GLU A 96 -10.76 13.58 -22.61
CA GLU A 96 -11.90 14.00 -23.43
C GLU A 96 -12.74 12.79 -23.86
N SER A 97 -13.57 12.30 -22.92
CA SER A 97 -14.53 11.19 -23.05
C SER A 97 -13.90 9.80 -23.24
N PRO A 98 -14.54 8.73 -22.71
CA PRO A 98 -14.16 7.38 -23.07
C PRO A 98 -14.52 7.16 -24.53
N GLY A 99 -13.56 6.69 -25.32
CA GLY A 99 -13.85 6.18 -26.65
C GLY A 99 -14.95 5.13 -26.61
N GLU A 100 -15.94 5.24 -27.49
CA GLU A 100 -17.02 4.25 -27.59
C GLU A 100 -16.58 3.05 -28.43
N SER A 101 -15.65 3.27 -29.37
CA SER A 101 -15.06 2.24 -30.22
C SER A 101 -13.92 1.49 -29.53
N GLU A 102 -13.64 0.26 -29.94
CA GLU A 102 -12.48 -0.50 -29.44
C GLU A 102 -11.15 0.19 -29.81
N GLU A 103 -11.05 0.79 -30.99
CA GLU A 103 -9.84 1.52 -31.44
C GLU A 103 -9.51 2.71 -30.52
N GLU A 104 -10.51 3.50 -30.13
CA GLU A 104 -10.30 4.61 -29.20
C GLU A 104 -9.94 4.12 -27.80
N ARG A 105 -10.50 2.98 -27.37
CA ARG A 105 -10.19 2.36 -26.07
C ARG A 105 -8.78 1.79 -26.02
N ASP A 106 -8.26 1.31 -27.13
CA ASP A 106 -6.89 0.81 -27.23
C ASP A 106 -5.90 1.99 -27.27
N SER A 107 -6.22 3.06 -28.00
CA SER A 107 -5.44 4.31 -27.96
C SER A 107 -5.39 4.91 -26.54
N GLU A 108 -6.47 4.81 -25.76
CA GLU A 108 -6.49 5.25 -24.36
C GLU A 108 -5.54 4.42 -23.48
N LEU A 109 -5.46 3.11 -23.70
CA LEU A 109 -4.51 2.24 -22.99
C LEU A 109 -3.06 2.54 -23.37
N GLU A 110 -2.78 2.85 -24.63
CA GLU A 110 -1.44 3.27 -25.08
C GLU A 110 -1.01 4.58 -24.42
N ARG A 111 -1.88 5.59 -24.38
CA ARG A 111 -1.61 6.85 -23.68
C ARG A 111 -1.38 6.64 -22.19
N ARG A 112 -2.16 5.76 -21.55
CA ARG A 112 -1.94 5.35 -20.16
C ARG A 112 -0.54 4.77 -20.00
N HIS A 113 -0.13 3.85 -20.88
CA HIS A 113 1.18 3.23 -20.83
C HIS A 113 2.33 4.24 -20.99
N GLU A 114 2.23 5.15 -21.95
CA GLU A 114 3.21 6.22 -22.17
C GLU A 114 3.31 7.15 -20.95
N TRP A 115 2.17 7.54 -20.36
CA TRP A 115 2.15 8.36 -19.15
C TRP A 115 2.84 7.65 -17.97
N ILE A 116 2.58 6.35 -17.78
CA ILE A 116 3.22 5.55 -16.72
C ILE A 116 4.73 5.48 -16.92
N GLN A 117 5.20 5.24 -18.15
CA GLN A 117 6.63 5.18 -18.43
C GLN A 117 7.32 6.53 -18.16
N THR A 118 6.70 7.60 -18.63
CA THR A 118 7.24 8.97 -18.47
C THR A 118 7.27 9.39 -17.00
N ASN A 119 6.23 9.03 -16.23
CA ASN A 119 6.07 9.39 -14.83
C ASN A 119 6.56 8.31 -13.85
N ALA A 120 7.24 7.27 -14.32
CA ALA A 120 7.72 6.20 -13.44
C ALA A 120 8.64 6.72 -12.31
N PRO A 121 9.63 7.60 -12.56
CA PRO A 121 10.46 8.17 -11.49
C PRO A 121 9.66 8.96 -10.43
N PRO A 122 8.82 9.97 -10.76
CA PRO A 122 8.04 10.68 -9.75
C PRO A 122 7.04 9.77 -9.03
N MET A 123 6.43 8.79 -9.73
CA MET A 123 5.56 7.80 -9.08
C MET A 123 6.31 6.97 -8.03
N GLN A 124 7.56 6.58 -8.32
CA GLN A 124 8.39 5.82 -7.40
C GLN A 124 8.84 6.66 -6.21
N GLU A 125 9.19 7.93 -6.43
CA GLU A 125 9.52 8.89 -5.38
C GLU A 125 8.35 9.10 -4.41
N HIS A 126 7.17 9.38 -4.95
CA HIS A 126 5.97 9.56 -4.13
C HIS A 126 5.60 8.27 -3.37
N ALA A 127 5.73 7.11 -4.01
CA ALA A 127 5.48 5.83 -3.36
C ALA A 127 6.45 5.56 -2.19
N ALA A 128 7.71 5.97 -2.32
CA ALA A 128 8.67 5.85 -1.22
C ALA A 128 8.27 6.75 -0.03
N LEU A 129 7.83 7.98 -0.29
CA LEU A 129 7.30 8.88 0.74
C LEU A 129 6.07 8.30 1.44
N VAL A 130 5.13 7.73 0.69
CA VAL A 130 3.93 7.07 1.24
C VAL A 130 4.33 5.86 2.09
N ALA A 131 5.32 5.08 1.62
CA ALA A 131 5.84 3.93 2.34
C ALA A 131 6.58 4.27 3.64
N GLU A 132 6.88 5.55 3.94
CA GLU A 132 7.39 5.96 5.26
C GLU A 132 6.30 5.93 6.34
N GLU A 133 5.02 6.01 5.94
CA GLU A 133 3.91 5.99 6.89
C GLU A 133 3.73 4.58 7.47
N GLU A 134 3.54 4.53 8.79
CA GLU A 134 3.32 3.28 9.54
C GLU A 134 1.89 3.26 10.10
N ILE A 135 1.30 4.43 10.35
CA ILE A 135 -0.03 4.57 10.93
C ILE A 135 -1.07 4.44 9.82
N GLY A 136 -1.99 3.49 10.02
CA GLY A 136 -3.08 3.26 9.08
C GLY A 136 -4.16 4.34 9.16
N SER A 137 -4.68 4.76 8.02
CA SER A 137 -5.85 5.64 7.93
C SER A 137 -7.18 4.88 7.94
N GLY A 138 -7.16 3.55 7.85
CA GLY A 138 -8.34 2.71 7.79
C GLY A 138 -9.11 2.70 9.11
N VAL A 139 -10.43 2.69 9.02
CA VAL A 139 -11.28 2.46 10.19
C VAL A 139 -11.49 0.96 10.33
N VAL A 140 -10.95 0.38 11.41
CA VAL A 140 -11.09 -1.06 11.70
C VAL A 140 -12.56 -1.37 11.96
N VAL A 141 -13.07 -2.37 11.25
CA VAL A 141 -14.39 -2.92 11.53
C VAL A 141 -14.24 -3.97 12.62
N ALA A 142 -14.86 -3.72 13.78
CA ALA A 142 -14.74 -4.61 14.94
C ALA A 142 -15.45 -5.95 14.74
N ASP A 143 -16.59 -5.91 14.05
CA ASP A 143 -17.40 -7.07 13.69
C ASP A 143 -17.95 -6.83 12.28
N PRO A 144 -17.28 -7.31 11.23
CA PRO A 144 -17.80 -7.16 9.88
C PRO A 144 -19.10 -7.94 9.77
N ALA A 145 -20.17 -7.27 9.32
CA ALA A 145 -21.41 -7.96 9.04
C ALA A 145 -21.14 -9.09 8.03
N GLU A 146 -21.74 -10.27 8.24
CA GLU A 146 -21.56 -11.45 7.37
C GLU A 146 -21.84 -11.13 5.88
N GLU A 147 -22.75 -10.17 5.62
CA GLU A 147 -23.04 -9.63 4.29
C GLU A 147 -21.81 -8.94 3.64
N LEU A 148 -20.98 -8.23 4.41
CA LEU A 148 -19.78 -7.56 3.93
C LEU A 148 -18.70 -8.55 3.52
N GLU A 149 -18.47 -9.58 4.35
CA GLU A 149 -17.51 -10.64 4.07
C GLU A 149 -17.92 -11.41 2.81
N THR A 150 -19.18 -11.87 2.78
CA THR A 150 -19.78 -12.57 1.65
C THR A 150 -19.66 -11.74 0.37
N ALA A 151 -19.90 -10.43 0.44
CA ALA A 151 -19.81 -9.55 -0.72
C ALA A 151 -18.39 -9.41 -1.30
N ILE A 152 -17.33 -9.58 -0.52
CA ILE A 152 -15.96 -9.62 -1.07
C ILE A 152 -15.69 -10.99 -1.69
N ASP A 153 -16.10 -12.07 -1.04
CA ASP A 153 -15.90 -13.43 -1.53
C ASP A 153 -16.62 -13.69 -2.85
N GLU A 154 -17.88 -13.28 -2.98
CA GLU A 154 -18.65 -13.38 -4.23
C GLU A 154 -17.98 -12.62 -5.39
N ARG A 155 -17.36 -11.47 -5.10
CA ARG A 155 -16.62 -10.72 -6.12
C ARG A 155 -15.36 -11.47 -6.51
N LEU A 156 -14.59 -11.98 -5.55
CA LEU A 156 -13.37 -12.72 -5.84
C LEU A 156 -13.65 -13.98 -6.64
N GLU A 157 -14.68 -14.75 -6.27
CA GLU A 157 -15.08 -15.94 -7.01
C GLU A 157 -15.48 -15.59 -8.46
N ARG A 158 -16.27 -14.52 -8.64
CA ARG A 158 -16.70 -14.05 -9.95
C ARG A 158 -15.52 -13.66 -10.85
N GLU A 159 -14.49 -13.02 -10.30
CA GLU A 159 -13.33 -12.55 -11.04
C GLU A 159 -12.16 -13.57 -11.05
N GLY A 160 -12.32 -14.74 -10.42
CA GLY A 160 -11.31 -15.79 -10.38
C GLY A 160 -10.11 -15.50 -9.45
N GLY A 161 -10.29 -14.67 -8.43
CA GLY A 161 -9.27 -14.35 -7.44
C GLY A 161 -8.92 -15.54 -6.56
N ALA A 162 -7.63 -15.75 -6.29
CA ALA A 162 -7.17 -16.86 -5.47
C ALA A 162 -7.13 -16.50 -3.98
N SER A 163 -7.20 -17.55 -3.16
CA SER A 163 -7.00 -17.49 -1.71
C SER A 163 -5.61 -17.98 -1.29
N GLY A 164 -5.16 -17.57 -0.11
CA GLY A 164 -3.84 -17.94 0.38
C GLY A 164 -3.59 -17.67 1.85
N VAL A 165 -2.39 -18.01 2.32
CA VAL A 165 -1.95 -17.77 3.71
C VAL A 165 -1.84 -16.29 4.06
N VAL A 166 -1.63 -15.42 3.07
CA VAL A 166 -1.79 -13.98 3.19
C VAL A 166 -2.54 -13.50 1.96
N GLN A 167 -3.65 -12.80 2.17
CA GLN A 167 -4.50 -12.31 1.11
C GLN A 167 -5.02 -10.92 1.48
N ILE A 168 -4.93 -9.98 0.55
CA ILE A 168 -5.39 -8.61 0.72
C ILE A 168 -6.33 -8.31 -0.42
N SER A 169 -7.58 -7.98 -0.09
CA SER A 169 -8.63 -7.73 -1.08
C SER A 169 -9.21 -6.33 -0.89
N LEU A 170 -9.34 -5.57 -1.97
CA LEU A 170 -9.92 -4.24 -2.01
C LEU A 170 -11.23 -4.31 -2.78
N ALA A 171 -12.34 -3.82 -2.22
CA ALA A 171 -13.65 -3.80 -2.88
C ALA A 171 -14.31 -2.41 -2.75
N TRP A 172 -15.00 -1.96 -3.79
CA TRP A 172 -15.72 -0.69 -3.78
C TRP A 172 -16.98 -0.73 -4.65
N ASP A 173 -17.83 0.28 -4.53
CA ASP A 173 -19.16 0.33 -5.17
C ASP A 173 -19.27 1.50 -6.16
N ASP A 174 -18.33 1.55 -7.11
CA ASP A 174 -18.24 2.58 -8.16
C ASP A 174 -17.53 2.00 -9.41
N TYR A 175 -17.71 2.61 -10.58
CA TYR A 175 -16.97 2.25 -11.80
C TYR A 175 -15.57 2.85 -11.86
N ASN A 176 -15.21 3.73 -10.91
CA ASN A 176 -13.87 4.29 -10.80
C ASN A 176 -12.77 3.23 -10.65
N ASP A 177 -11.56 3.61 -11.04
CA ASP A 177 -10.33 2.83 -10.92
C ASP A 177 -9.68 3.12 -9.56
N LEU A 178 -9.79 2.17 -8.62
CA LEU A 178 -9.05 2.20 -7.37
C LEU A 178 -7.97 1.12 -7.43
N ASP A 179 -6.73 1.50 -7.14
CA ASP A 179 -5.59 0.59 -7.12
C ASP A 179 -5.24 0.18 -5.69
N LEU A 180 -4.96 -1.10 -5.52
CA LEU A 180 -4.32 -1.70 -4.35
C LEU A 180 -2.79 -1.64 -4.52
N HIS A 181 -2.14 -1.03 -3.54
CA HIS A 181 -0.68 -1.01 -3.44
C HIS A 181 -0.24 -1.79 -2.22
N LEU A 182 0.75 -2.67 -2.40
CA LEU A 182 1.30 -3.44 -1.31
C LEU A 182 2.82 -3.33 -1.27
N PHE A 183 3.34 -2.74 -0.20
CA PHE A 183 4.78 -2.69 0.07
C PHE A 183 5.17 -3.95 0.84
N CYS A 184 5.97 -4.80 0.18
CA CYS A 184 6.34 -6.11 0.68
C CYS A 184 7.54 -6.03 1.63
N PRO A 185 7.74 -7.05 2.48
CA PRO A 185 8.95 -7.15 3.30
C PRO A 185 10.27 -7.14 2.52
N SER A 186 10.25 -7.57 1.24
CA SER A 186 11.42 -7.51 0.35
C SER A 186 11.83 -6.07 0.00
N GLY A 187 10.94 -5.09 0.18
CA GLY A 187 11.10 -3.72 -0.29
C GLY A 187 10.45 -3.46 -1.65
N GLU A 188 9.96 -4.49 -2.33
CA GLU A 188 9.21 -4.34 -3.58
C GLU A 188 7.79 -3.83 -3.32
N ARG A 189 7.23 -3.12 -4.31
CA ARG A 189 5.82 -2.73 -4.33
C ARG A 189 5.07 -3.57 -5.34
N ILE A 190 4.02 -4.26 -4.90
CA ILE A 190 3.02 -4.88 -5.76
C ILE A 190 1.94 -3.84 -6.06
N TYR A 191 1.63 -3.64 -7.33
CA TYR A 191 0.59 -2.74 -7.83
C TYR A 191 0.33 -3.03 -9.32
N PHE A 192 -0.60 -2.32 -9.97
CA PHE A 192 -1.00 -2.59 -11.36
C PHE A 192 0.19 -2.70 -12.36
N ASN A 193 1.28 -1.94 -12.17
CA ASN A 193 2.47 -1.96 -13.05
C ASN A 193 3.63 -2.82 -12.52
N ASN A 194 3.44 -3.50 -11.37
CA ASN A 194 4.32 -4.57 -10.89
C ASN A 194 3.48 -5.62 -10.16
N LYS A 195 2.84 -6.51 -10.93
CA LYS A 195 1.83 -7.44 -10.39
C LYS A 195 2.43 -8.63 -9.64
N ARG A 196 3.73 -8.87 -9.72
CA ARG A 196 4.40 -10.02 -9.10
C ARG A 196 5.65 -9.54 -8.38
N SER A 197 5.79 -9.88 -7.10
CA SER A 197 7.03 -9.62 -6.37
C SER A 197 7.95 -10.85 -6.38
N GLU A 198 9.25 -10.63 -6.28
CA GLU A 198 10.25 -11.70 -6.10
C GLU A 198 9.99 -12.51 -4.84
N CYS A 199 9.37 -11.90 -3.82
CA CYS A 199 8.97 -12.58 -2.59
C CYS A 199 7.64 -13.36 -2.70
N GLY A 200 7.13 -13.58 -3.91
CA GLY A 200 6.05 -14.53 -4.22
C GLY A 200 4.63 -13.99 -4.13
N GLY A 201 4.45 -12.68 -3.89
CA GLY A 201 3.13 -12.05 -3.87
C GLY A 201 2.65 -11.74 -5.27
N ILE A 202 1.35 -11.90 -5.52
CA ILE A 202 0.75 -11.73 -6.85
C ILE A 202 -0.52 -10.89 -6.73
N LEU A 203 -0.61 -9.78 -7.46
CA LEU A 203 -1.87 -9.10 -7.80
C LEU A 203 -2.56 -9.92 -8.89
N ASP A 204 -3.49 -10.78 -8.49
CA ASP A 204 -4.15 -11.73 -9.41
C ASP A 204 -5.50 -11.22 -9.93
N VAL A 205 -6.14 -10.30 -9.22
CA VAL A 205 -7.30 -9.54 -9.69
C VAL A 205 -6.99 -8.04 -9.61
N ASP A 206 -7.19 -7.36 -10.73
CA ASP A 206 -7.04 -5.92 -10.94
C ASP A 206 -8.21 -5.49 -11.83
N MET A 207 -9.11 -4.69 -11.28
CA MET A 207 -10.39 -4.35 -11.90
C MET A 207 -10.50 -2.86 -12.14
N ASN A 208 -11.32 -2.54 -13.14
CA ASN A 208 -11.70 -1.18 -13.49
C ASN A 208 -10.60 -0.30 -14.12
N VAL A 209 -9.52 -0.88 -14.63
CA VAL A 209 -8.65 -0.23 -15.65
C VAL A 209 -9.50 0.43 -16.76
N ARG A 210 -10.58 -0.26 -17.15
CA ARG A 210 -11.74 0.27 -17.92
C ARG A 210 -12.99 0.18 -17.02
N PRO A 211 -13.97 1.09 -17.10
CA PRO A 211 -15.10 1.15 -16.16
C PRO A 211 -16.16 0.06 -16.40
N LEU A 212 -15.80 -1.21 -16.18
CA LEU A 212 -16.59 -2.40 -16.55
C LEU A 212 -17.58 -2.80 -15.45
N SER A 213 -17.18 -2.75 -14.18
CA SER A 213 -18.00 -3.20 -13.04
C SER A 213 -18.29 -2.06 -12.06
N ASN A 214 -19.50 -2.06 -11.48
CA ASN A 214 -19.85 -1.20 -10.35
C ASN A 214 -19.70 -1.92 -8.99
N THR A 215 -19.29 -3.19 -8.99
CA THR A 215 -18.93 -3.96 -7.80
C THR A 215 -17.53 -4.58 -7.95
N PRO A 216 -16.51 -3.78 -8.29
CA PRO A 216 -15.15 -4.26 -8.52
C PRO A 216 -14.47 -4.81 -7.26
N VAL A 217 -13.41 -5.56 -7.49
CA VAL A 217 -12.48 -6.07 -6.50
C VAL A 217 -11.05 -6.09 -7.04
N GLU A 218 -10.05 -5.84 -6.20
CA GLU A 218 -8.66 -6.20 -6.46
C GLU A 218 -8.17 -7.17 -5.39
N ASN A 219 -7.17 -7.99 -5.72
CA ASN A 219 -6.67 -9.01 -4.82
C ASN A 219 -5.17 -9.25 -4.98
N VAL A 220 -4.44 -9.18 -3.85
CA VAL A 220 -3.04 -9.62 -3.75
C VAL A 220 -2.95 -10.83 -2.84
N VAL A 221 -2.25 -11.87 -3.29
CA VAL A 221 -2.19 -13.15 -2.57
C VAL A 221 -0.78 -13.76 -2.52
N TRP A 222 -0.48 -14.37 -1.38
CA TRP A 222 0.54 -15.41 -1.22
C TRP A 222 -0.18 -16.72 -0.91
N LYS A 223 -0.17 -17.65 -1.86
CA LYS A 223 -0.93 -18.91 -1.74
C LYS A 223 -0.42 -19.77 -0.58
N ASP A 224 0.85 -20.16 -0.64
CA ASP A 224 1.38 -21.18 0.29
C ASP A 224 2.28 -20.60 1.39
N THR A 225 3.18 -19.69 1.04
CA THR A 225 4.15 -19.11 1.98
C THR A 225 4.30 -17.62 1.75
N ALA A 226 4.09 -16.85 2.82
CA ALA A 226 4.35 -15.41 2.85
C ALA A 226 5.61 -15.10 3.68
N PRO A 227 6.50 -14.20 3.21
CA PRO A 227 7.72 -13.82 3.91
C PRO A 227 7.44 -13.20 5.29
N LEU A 228 8.40 -13.33 6.21
CA LEU A 228 8.36 -12.61 7.47
C LEU A 228 8.78 -11.15 7.26
N GLY A 229 8.26 -10.26 8.07
CA GLY A 229 8.56 -8.83 8.02
C GLY A 229 7.32 -7.96 7.89
N VAL A 230 7.53 -6.70 7.53
CA VAL A 230 6.51 -5.65 7.50
C VAL A 230 5.84 -5.60 6.13
N TYR A 231 4.51 -5.59 6.15
CA TYR A 231 3.65 -5.36 5.00
C TYR A 231 2.92 -4.04 5.21
N LYS A 232 2.82 -3.23 4.16
CA LYS A 232 2.04 -1.99 4.19
C LYS A 232 1.07 -1.94 3.04
N VAL A 233 -0.19 -1.65 3.34
CA VAL A 233 -1.30 -1.71 2.40
C VAL A 233 -1.80 -0.30 2.12
N GLY A 234 -1.68 0.14 0.87
CA GLY A 234 -2.15 1.42 0.39
C GLY A 234 -3.30 1.29 -0.59
N VAL A 235 -4.18 2.28 -0.62
CA VAL A 235 -5.25 2.41 -1.62
C VAL A 235 -5.09 3.75 -2.32
N HIS A 236 -5.21 3.74 -3.64
CA HIS A 236 -5.05 4.92 -4.47
C HIS A 236 -6.24 5.08 -5.43
N PHE A 237 -6.77 6.29 -5.54
CA PHE A 237 -7.81 6.60 -6.52
C PHE A 237 -7.16 7.00 -7.84
N TYR A 238 -6.75 5.99 -8.60
CA TYR A 238 -5.97 6.16 -9.82
C TYR A 238 -6.70 6.96 -10.89
N LYS A 239 -7.95 6.60 -11.20
CA LYS A 239 -8.70 7.23 -12.30
C LYS A 239 -10.17 7.40 -12.01
N HIS A 240 -10.63 8.65 -12.14
CA HIS A 240 -12.04 8.99 -12.17
C HIS A 240 -12.60 8.83 -13.58
N HIS A 241 -13.32 7.73 -13.82
CA HIS A 241 -13.88 7.42 -15.13
C HIS A 241 -15.05 8.36 -15.47
N ARG A 242 -15.11 8.81 -16.73
CA ARG A 242 -16.23 9.60 -17.27
C ARG A 242 -17.42 8.70 -17.61
N LYS A 243 -18.00 8.06 -16.59
CA LYS A 243 -19.18 7.21 -16.71
C LYS A 243 -20.31 7.75 -15.84
N ARG A 244 -21.55 7.60 -16.30
CA ARG A 244 -22.71 8.08 -15.54
C ARG A 244 -22.74 7.42 -14.15
N LYS A 245 -23.00 8.22 -13.11
CA LYS A 245 -23.06 7.83 -11.69
C LYS A 245 -21.70 7.54 -11.01
N THR A 246 -20.56 7.75 -11.69
CA THR A 246 -19.26 7.75 -10.99
C THR A 246 -19.13 8.99 -10.12
N LYS A 247 -18.48 8.84 -8.96
CA LYS A 247 -18.30 9.92 -7.98
C LYS A 247 -16.82 10.29 -7.88
N ARG A 248 -16.54 11.57 -7.60
CA ARG A 248 -15.16 12.03 -7.27
C ARG A 248 -14.66 11.60 -5.89
N SER A 249 -15.49 10.90 -5.12
CA SER A 249 -15.10 10.27 -3.87
C SER A 249 -15.70 8.88 -3.80
N CYS A 250 -14.87 7.91 -3.39
CA CYS A 250 -15.24 6.52 -3.32
C CYS A 250 -15.01 5.99 -1.90
N THR A 251 -16.00 5.27 -1.38
CA THR A 251 -15.84 4.47 -0.17
C THR A 251 -15.39 3.09 -0.59
N TYR A 252 -14.42 2.54 0.11
CA TYR A 252 -13.87 1.22 -0.16
C TYR A 252 -13.83 0.39 1.12
N ARG A 253 -13.74 -0.92 0.91
CA ARG A 253 -13.54 -1.95 1.92
C ARG A 253 -12.24 -2.68 1.61
N LEU A 254 -11.41 -2.85 2.62
CA LEU A 254 -10.15 -3.57 2.52
C LEU A 254 -10.15 -4.70 3.53
N ARG A 255 -9.97 -5.93 3.05
CA ARG A 255 -9.86 -7.12 3.88
C ARG A 255 -8.43 -7.65 3.84
N VAL A 256 -7.86 -7.89 5.02
CA VAL A 256 -6.54 -8.50 5.19
C VAL A 256 -6.72 -9.85 5.88
N ILE A 257 -6.51 -10.93 5.14
CA ILE A 257 -6.49 -12.29 5.67
C ILE A 257 -5.04 -12.68 5.93
N THR A 258 -4.78 -13.17 7.13
CA THR A 258 -3.48 -13.69 7.54
C THR A 258 -3.66 -15.00 8.30
N HIS A 259 -3.21 -16.11 7.70
CA HIS A 259 -3.30 -17.46 8.25
C HIS A 259 -4.70 -17.80 8.81
N GLY A 260 -5.74 -17.51 8.02
CA GLY A 260 -7.14 -17.80 8.36
C GLY A 260 -7.82 -16.78 9.28
N ARG A 261 -7.16 -15.70 9.68
CA ARG A 261 -7.81 -14.58 10.37
C ARG A 261 -7.98 -13.40 9.43
N ALA A 262 -9.22 -12.93 9.29
CA ALA A 262 -9.56 -11.72 8.56
C ALA A 262 -9.54 -10.50 9.49
N LYS A 263 -9.14 -9.37 8.93
CA LYS A 263 -9.35 -8.04 9.52
C LYS A 263 -9.79 -7.09 8.43
N GLU A 264 -10.86 -6.35 8.70
CA GLU A 264 -11.45 -5.45 7.71
C GLU A 264 -11.28 -3.98 8.09
N TYR A 265 -11.16 -3.17 7.06
CA TYR A 265 -10.99 -1.73 7.13
C TYR A 265 -11.95 -1.06 6.16
N VAL A 266 -12.60 -0.01 6.60
CA VAL A 266 -13.36 0.90 5.73
C VAL A 266 -12.59 2.19 5.58
N GLY A 267 -12.57 2.71 4.36
CA GLY A 267 -11.95 4.00 4.07
C GLY A 267 -12.73 4.77 3.02
N LYS A 268 -12.36 6.04 2.86
CA LYS A 268 -12.91 6.93 1.85
C LYS A 268 -11.78 7.73 1.23
N ILE A 269 -11.73 7.73 -0.09
CA ILE A 269 -10.70 8.43 -0.87
C ILE A 269 -11.36 9.37 -1.88
N LYS A 270 -10.66 10.44 -2.25
CA LYS A 270 -11.08 11.40 -3.27
C LYS A 270 -10.12 11.35 -4.46
N TYR A 271 -10.65 11.59 -5.66
CA TYR A 271 -9.82 11.70 -6.85
C TYR A 271 -8.86 12.89 -6.71
N GLY A 272 -7.58 12.66 -7.02
CA GLY A 272 -6.51 13.65 -6.87
C GLY A 272 -5.89 13.72 -5.46
N GLN A 273 -6.39 12.95 -4.50
CA GLN A 273 -5.71 12.73 -3.23
C GLN A 273 -4.53 11.77 -3.44
N ALA A 274 -3.45 11.95 -2.67
CA ALA A 274 -2.36 11.00 -2.63
C ALA A 274 -2.84 9.61 -2.16
N MET A 275 -2.01 8.60 -2.44
CA MET A 275 -2.24 7.24 -1.95
C MET A 275 -2.37 7.23 -0.41
N GLN A 276 -3.44 6.63 0.08
CA GLN A 276 -3.68 6.48 1.52
C GLN A 276 -3.00 5.21 2.03
N MET A 277 -2.22 5.33 3.09
CA MET A 277 -1.71 4.16 3.82
C MET A 277 -2.80 3.63 4.74
N VAL A 278 -3.52 2.59 4.31
CA VAL A 278 -4.72 2.12 5.02
C VAL A 278 -4.35 1.34 6.27
N THR A 279 -3.36 0.45 6.19
CA THR A 279 -2.90 -0.34 7.33
C THR A 279 -1.51 -0.89 7.09
N SER A 280 -0.84 -1.33 8.16
CA SER A 280 0.38 -2.13 8.06
C SER A 280 0.41 -3.19 9.16
N PHE A 281 1.05 -4.31 8.85
CA PHE A 281 1.18 -5.44 9.77
C PHE A 281 2.53 -6.13 9.59
N THR A 282 3.01 -6.77 10.66
CA THR A 282 4.27 -7.50 10.67
C THR A 282 4.01 -8.98 10.94
N LEU A 283 4.51 -9.84 10.05
CA LEU A 283 4.58 -11.28 10.29
C LEU A 283 5.93 -11.63 10.92
N ALA A 284 5.90 -12.26 12.09
CA ALA A 284 7.10 -12.77 12.75
C ALA A 284 6.91 -14.24 13.18
N SER A 285 8.01 -14.96 13.37
CA SER A 285 7.99 -16.28 14.01
C SER A 285 8.26 -16.11 15.49
N THR A 286 7.61 -16.89 16.35
CA THR A 286 8.20 -17.14 17.68
C THR A 286 9.43 -18.03 17.48
N LYS A 287 10.51 -17.76 18.23
CA LYS A 287 11.63 -18.69 18.36
C LYS A 287 11.19 -19.94 19.12
#